data_AF-A0A353WQR6-F1
#
_entry.id   AF-A0A353WQR6-F1
#
_cell.length_a   1.000
_cell.length_b   1.000
_cell.length_c   1.000
_cell.angle_alpha   90.00
_cell.angle_beta   90.00
_cell.angle_gamma   90.00
#
_symmetry.space_group_name_H-M   'P 1'
#
loop_
_entity.id
_entity.type
_entity.pdbx_description
1 polymer ?
#
loop_
_entity_poly.entity_id
_entity_poly.type
_entity_poly.pdbx_seq_one_letter_code
_entity_poly.pdbx_strand_id
1 'polypeptide(L)'
;MWWYSVHYGKRNGFDFMWIMDRLCITVAFAGCMIRLGNLFNSEIYGDVTSLPWGFIFDLRGETEPKHPTQIYEALSYLILGLALVWVYKYKLDKVYRGFFFGVFLIGCFGMRFLIEFIKEPQVGFE
;
A
#
# COMPACT_ATOMS: atom_id res chain seq x y z
N MET A 1 -15.79 -10.28 -7.45
CA MET A 1 -14.64 -11.03 -8.00
C MET A 1 -14.84 -12.54 -7.95
N TRP A 2 -15.09 -13.14 -6.78
CA TRP A 2 -15.36 -14.58 -6.66
C TRP A 2 -16.54 -15.03 -7.54
N TRP A 3 -17.70 -14.40 -7.37
CA TRP A 3 -18.89 -14.66 -8.18
C TRP A 3 -18.60 -14.56 -9.69
N TYR A 4 -17.91 -13.50 -10.11
CA TYR A 4 -17.53 -13.30 -11.53
C TYR A 4 -16.63 -14.42 -12.06
N SER A 5 -15.61 -14.83 -11.28
CA SER A 5 -14.75 -15.96 -11.66
C SER A 5 -15.52 -17.27 -11.76
N VAL A 6 -16.49 -17.52 -10.88
CA VAL A 6 -17.29 -18.75 -10.91
C VAL A 6 -18.17 -18.80 -12.16
N HIS A 7 -18.77 -17.67 -12.54
CA HIS A 7 -19.72 -17.60 -13.67
C HIS A 7 -19.02 -17.49 -15.03
N TYR A 8 -17.93 -16.72 -15.13
CA TYR A 8 -17.27 -16.42 -16.41
C TYR A 8 -15.89 -17.07 -16.56
N GLY A 9 -15.25 -17.48 -15.46
CA GLY A 9 -13.87 -17.97 -15.48
C GLY A 9 -13.69 -19.28 -16.25
N LYS A 10 -14.64 -20.22 -16.13
CA LYS A 10 -14.61 -21.48 -16.91
C LYS A 10 -14.66 -21.26 -18.42
N ARG A 11 -15.39 -20.23 -18.87
CA ARG A 11 -15.57 -19.93 -20.30
C ARG A 11 -14.38 -19.17 -20.90
N ASN A 12 -13.68 -18.40 -20.08
CA ASN A 12 -12.59 -17.51 -20.51
C ASN A 12 -11.20 -17.99 -20.05
N GLY A 13 -11.09 -19.15 -19.42
CA GLY A 13 -9.81 -19.77 -19.05
C GLY A 13 -9.07 -19.11 -17.89
N PHE A 14 -9.75 -18.34 -17.04
CA PHE A 14 -9.17 -17.72 -15.84
C PHE A 14 -9.89 -18.16 -14.56
N ASP A 15 -9.14 -18.28 -13.47
CA ASP A 15 -9.65 -18.57 -12.13
C ASP A 15 -9.61 -17.32 -11.23
N PHE A 16 -10.12 -17.45 -10.01
CA PHE A 16 -10.20 -16.33 -9.07
C PHE A 16 -8.82 -15.77 -8.73
N MET A 17 -7.82 -16.65 -8.59
CA MET A 17 -6.46 -16.26 -8.22
C MET A 17 -5.77 -15.49 -9.34
N TRP A 18 -6.05 -15.86 -10.59
CA TRP A 18 -5.60 -15.13 -11.77
C TRP A 18 -6.08 -13.67 -11.79
N ILE A 19 -7.31 -13.41 -11.32
CA ILE A 19 -7.86 -12.06 -11.19
C ILE A 19 -7.17 -11.31 -10.06
N MET A 20 -7.01 -11.96 -8.89
CA MET A 20 -6.36 -11.35 -7.73
C MET A 20 -4.92 -10.93 -8.02
N ASP A 21 -4.13 -11.77 -8.68
CA ASP A 21 -2.74 -11.47 -9.03
C ASP A 21 -2.61 -10.18 -9.87
N ARG A 22 -3.54 -9.93 -10.79
CA ARG A 22 -3.55 -8.70 -11.61
C ARG A 22 -4.05 -7.49 -10.85
N LEU A 23 -5.08 -7.68 -10.03
CA LEU A 23 -5.69 -6.62 -9.24
C LEU A 23 -4.67 -6.05 -8.24
N CYS A 24 -3.90 -6.91 -7.57
CA CYS A 24 -2.91 -6.51 -6.57
C CYS A 24 -1.90 -5.47 -7.08
N ILE A 25 -1.47 -5.59 -8.33
CA ILE A 25 -0.56 -4.63 -8.96
C ILE A 25 -1.22 -3.24 -9.00
N THR A 26 -2.45 -3.17 -9.50
CA THR A 26 -3.20 -1.90 -9.57
C THR A 26 -3.54 -1.33 -8.19
N VAL A 27 -3.86 -2.20 -7.22
CA VAL A 27 -4.19 -1.79 -5.85
C VAL A 27 -2.98 -1.22 -5.13
N ALA A 28 -1.76 -1.71 -5.39
CA ALA A 28 -0.55 -1.11 -4.82
C ALA A 28 -0.39 0.36 -5.26
N PHE A 29 -0.57 0.66 -6.54
CA PHE A 29 -0.53 2.05 -7.02
C PHE A 29 -1.69 2.89 -6.48
N ALA A 30 -2.91 2.34 -6.42
CA ALA A 30 -4.04 3.02 -5.81
C ALA A 30 -3.77 3.36 -4.33
N GLY A 31 -3.17 2.42 -3.57
CA GLY A 31 -2.74 2.64 -2.19
C GLY A 31 -1.72 3.77 -2.05
N CYS A 32 -0.75 3.83 -2.96
CA CYS A 32 0.20 4.96 -3.02
C CYS A 32 -0.53 6.31 -3.22
N MET A 33 -1.43 6.38 -4.21
CA MET A 33 -2.18 7.60 -4.49
C MET A 33 -3.09 8.04 -3.33
N ILE A 34 -3.72 7.07 -2.64
CA ILE A 34 -4.52 7.36 -1.45
C ILE A 34 -3.65 8.03 -0.38
N ARG A 35 -2.46 7.49 -0.11
CA ARG A 35 -1.54 8.04 0.90
C ARG A 35 -0.98 9.41 0.52
N LEU A 36 -0.73 9.65 -0.76
CA LEU A 36 -0.41 11.00 -1.24
C LEU A 36 -1.60 11.96 -1.05
N GLY A 37 -2.84 11.51 -1.24
CA GLY A 37 -4.03 12.28 -0.90
C GLY A 37 -4.10 12.64 0.58
N ASN A 38 -3.80 11.69 1.47
CA ASN A 38 -3.72 11.95 2.92
C ASN A 38 -2.63 12.99 3.26
N LEU A 39 -1.49 12.95 2.56
CA LEU A 39 -0.44 13.95 2.72
C LEU A 39 -0.93 15.35 2.37
N PHE A 40 -1.58 15.52 1.21
CA PHE A 40 -2.13 16.82 0.79
C PHE A 40 -3.24 17.32 1.72
N ASN A 41 -4.03 16.43 2.29
CA ASN A 41 -5.05 16.77 3.28
C ASN A 41 -4.50 16.96 4.70
N SER A 42 -3.19 16.76 4.93
CA SER A 42 -2.58 16.82 6.26
C SER A 42 -3.27 15.88 7.27
N GLU A 43 -3.44 14.61 6.89
CA GLU A 43 -4.13 13.59 7.70
C GLU A 43 -3.27 12.34 7.92
N ILE A 44 -3.39 11.73 9.11
CA ILE A 44 -2.77 10.43 9.43
C ILE A 44 -1.22 10.50 9.36
N TYR A 45 -0.64 11.47 10.06
CA TYR A 45 0.81 11.61 10.25
C TYR A 45 1.28 10.90 11.54
N GLY A 46 2.59 10.79 11.73
CA GLY A 46 3.19 10.18 12.92
C GLY A 46 3.56 11.18 14.01
N ASP A 47 4.28 10.69 15.01
CA ASP A 47 4.72 11.48 16.17
C ASP A 47 5.66 12.63 15.81
N VAL A 48 5.81 13.56 16.75
CA VAL A 48 6.80 14.65 16.71
C VAL A 48 8.20 14.08 16.51
N THR A 49 8.95 14.70 15.60
CA THR A 49 10.27 14.23 15.19
C THR A 49 11.27 15.36 15.10
N SER A 50 12.50 15.10 15.53
CA SER A 50 13.64 16.02 15.38
C SER A 50 14.48 15.74 14.13
N LEU A 51 14.04 14.80 13.28
CA LEU A 51 14.76 14.41 12.07
C LEU A 51 14.68 15.52 11.01
N PRO A 52 15.73 15.66 10.16
CA PRO A 52 15.82 16.77 9.21
C PRO A 52 14.79 16.74 8.07
N TRP A 53 14.04 15.64 7.94
CA TRP A 53 12.92 15.50 7.00
C TRP A 53 11.55 15.52 7.69
N GLY A 54 11.48 15.98 8.94
CA GLY A 54 10.21 16.24 9.61
C GLY A 54 9.36 17.23 8.83
N PHE A 55 8.05 16.97 8.77
CA PHE A 55 7.11 17.75 7.98
C PHE A 55 6.18 18.49 8.94
N ILE A 56 6.00 19.81 8.73
CA ILE A 56 5.08 20.63 9.52
C ILE A 56 3.72 20.64 8.81
N PHE A 57 2.69 20.15 9.49
CA PHE A 57 1.33 20.03 8.95
C PHE A 57 0.49 21.27 9.30
N ASP A 58 0.79 22.37 8.62
CA ASP A 58 0.22 23.71 8.90
C ASP A 58 -1.32 23.75 8.79
N LEU A 59 -1.91 22.93 7.92
CA LEU A 59 -3.36 22.86 7.71
C LEU A 59 -4.15 22.45 8.97
N ARG A 60 -3.50 21.77 9.92
CA ARG A 60 -4.08 21.37 11.21
C ARG A 60 -3.64 22.26 12.38
N GLY A 61 -2.86 23.31 12.11
CA GLY A 61 -2.31 24.20 13.14
C GLY A 61 -1.18 23.56 13.97
N GLU A 62 -0.55 22.51 13.45
CA GLU A 62 0.60 21.87 14.08
C GLU A 62 1.83 22.76 13.89
N THR A 63 2.50 23.13 14.99
CA THR A 63 3.72 23.96 14.96
C THR A 63 5.00 23.15 15.01
N GLU A 64 4.90 21.87 15.37
CA GLU A 64 6.04 20.98 15.52
C GLU A 64 6.21 20.08 14.29
N PRO A 65 7.46 19.79 13.89
CA PRO A 65 7.73 18.84 12.82
C PRO A 65 7.32 17.42 13.25
N LYS A 66 6.51 16.76 12.43
CA LYS A 66 6.04 15.39 12.65
C LYS A 66 6.56 14.43 11.58
N HIS A 67 6.59 13.13 11.88
CA HIS A 67 6.95 12.12 10.90
C HIS A 67 5.90 12.07 9.76
N PRO A 68 6.27 12.30 8.49
CA PRO A 68 5.36 12.18 7.36
C PRO A 68 5.14 10.70 6.99
N THR A 69 4.46 9.95 7.87
CA THR A 69 4.24 8.51 7.71
C THR A 69 3.47 8.17 6.44
N GLN A 70 2.67 9.10 5.91
CA GLN A 70 2.01 8.98 4.61
C GLN A 70 3.00 8.86 3.45
N ILE A 71 4.13 9.59 3.50
CA ILE A 71 5.19 9.48 2.49
C ILE A 71 5.85 8.11 2.59
N TYR A 72 6.10 7.62 3.80
CA TYR A 72 6.68 6.28 4.01
C TYR A 72 5.73 5.20 3.48
N GLU A 73 4.43 5.28 3.78
CA GLU A 73 3.42 4.35 3.26
C GLU A 73 3.32 4.45 1.73
N ALA A 74 3.20 5.66 1.18
CA ALA A 74 3.11 5.89 -0.26
C ALA A 74 4.31 5.32 -1.00
N LEU A 75 5.51 5.59 -0.52
CA LEU A 75 6.75 5.07 -1.10
C LEU A 75 6.80 3.54 -0.99
N SER A 76 6.39 2.96 0.13
CA SER A 76 6.35 1.51 0.30
C SER A 76 5.41 0.84 -0.72
N TYR A 77 4.23 1.42 -0.95
CA TYR A 77 3.27 0.93 -1.93
C TYR A 77 3.72 1.15 -3.37
N LEU A 78 4.41 2.26 -3.65
CA LEU A 78 5.02 2.53 -4.95
C LEU A 78 6.10 1.52 -5.28
N ILE A 79 7.04 1.28 -4.36
CA ILE A 79 8.12 0.30 -4.53
C ILE A 79 7.52 -1.10 -4.71
N LEU A 80 6.52 -1.47 -3.89
CA LEU A 80 5.82 -2.74 -4.04
C LEU A 80 5.15 -2.86 -5.42
N GLY A 81 4.43 -1.83 -5.87
CA GLY A 81 3.79 -1.81 -7.19
C GLY A 81 4.80 -1.93 -8.34
N LEU A 82 5.90 -1.18 -8.29
CA LEU A 82 6.97 -1.24 -9.29
C LEU A 82 7.66 -2.60 -9.31
N ALA A 83 7.93 -3.19 -8.13
CA ALA A 83 8.51 -4.53 -8.02
C ALA A 83 7.57 -5.59 -8.63
N LEU A 84 6.27 -5.51 -8.35
CA LEU A 84 5.28 -6.42 -8.94
C LEU A 84 5.17 -6.23 -10.46
N VAL A 85 5.18 -5.01 -10.97
CA VAL A 85 5.22 -4.73 -12.43
C VAL A 85 6.49 -5.30 -13.05
N TRP A 86 7.63 -5.15 -12.39
CA TRP A 86 8.91 -5.67 -12.88
C TRP A 86 8.89 -7.19 -12.99
N VAL A 87 8.41 -7.89 -11.94
CA VAL A 87 8.22 -9.34 -11.98
C VAL A 87 7.22 -9.75 -13.05
N TYR A 88 6.11 -9.00 -13.18
CA TYR A 88 5.09 -9.25 -14.19
C TYR A 88 5.64 -9.11 -15.61
N LYS A 89 6.50 -8.12 -15.88
CA LYS A 89 7.04 -7.87 -17.21
C LYS A 89 8.15 -8.86 -17.61
N TYR A 90 9.02 -9.24 -16.67
CA TYR A 90 10.25 -9.97 -17.00
C TYR A 90 10.28 -11.42 -16.52
N LYS A 91 9.36 -11.83 -15.64
CA LYS A 91 9.39 -13.17 -15.02
C LYS A 91 8.04 -13.87 -15.00
N LEU A 92 7.03 -13.39 -15.74
CA LEU A 92 5.69 -13.98 -15.73
C LEU A 92 5.69 -15.49 -15.96
N ASP A 93 6.50 -15.96 -16.91
CA ASP A 93 6.56 -17.37 -17.32
C ASP A 93 7.14 -18.29 -16.23
N LYS A 94 7.81 -17.72 -15.23
CA LYS A 94 8.48 -18.45 -14.14
C LYS A 94 7.71 -18.39 -12.82
N VAL A 95 6.55 -17.72 -12.81
CA VAL A 95 5.83 -17.38 -11.58
C VAL A 95 4.54 -18.19 -11.47
N TYR A 96 4.32 -18.78 -10.31
CA TYR A 96 3.12 -19.58 -10.01
C TYR A 96 1.88 -18.68 -9.79
N ARG A 97 0.69 -19.25 -10.04
CA ARG A 97 -0.58 -18.58 -9.70
C ARG A 97 -0.65 -18.27 -8.20
N GLY A 98 -1.10 -17.06 -7.86
CA GLY A 98 -1.20 -16.57 -6.49
C GLY A 98 0.09 -15.95 -5.93
N PHE A 99 1.19 -15.96 -6.68
CA PHE A 99 2.44 -15.37 -6.22
C PHE A 99 2.34 -13.85 -6.02
N PHE A 100 1.75 -13.13 -6.98
CA PHE A 100 1.62 -11.68 -6.89
C PHE A 100 0.72 -11.29 -5.73
N PHE A 101 -0.39 -12.01 -5.55
CA PHE A 101 -1.28 -11.83 -4.41
C PHE A 101 -0.57 -12.08 -3.07
N GLY A 102 0.21 -13.16 -2.95
CA GLY A 102 0.97 -13.47 -1.74
C GLY A 102 2.00 -12.40 -1.40
N VAL A 103 2.83 -12.01 -2.37
CA VAL A 103 3.83 -10.94 -2.20
C VAL A 103 3.15 -9.61 -1.84
N PHE A 104 2.03 -9.29 -2.49
CA PHE A 104 1.26 -8.09 -2.17
C PHE A 104 0.76 -8.11 -0.73
N LEU A 105 0.18 -9.22 -0.26
CA LEU A 105 -0.31 -9.32 1.13
C LEU A 105 0.84 -9.17 2.13
N ILE A 106 1.93 -9.92 1.95
CA ILE A 106 3.08 -9.88 2.86
C ILE A 106 3.68 -8.46 2.88
N GLY A 107 3.90 -7.86 1.70
CA GLY A 107 4.46 -6.52 1.58
C GLY A 107 3.53 -5.45 2.17
N CYS A 108 2.24 -5.48 1.83
CA CYS A 108 1.27 -4.49 2.28
C CYS A 108 1.05 -4.54 3.79
N PHE A 109 0.79 -5.72 4.35
CA PHE A 109 0.58 -5.88 5.80
C PHE A 109 1.87 -5.75 6.59
N GLY A 110 3.00 -6.24 6.07
CA GLY A 110 4.30 -6.07 6.70
C GLY A 110 4.70 -4.60 6.83
N MET A 111 4.57 -3.82 5.76
CA MET A 111 4.86 -2.38 5.81
C MET A 111 3.86 -1.63 6.70
N ARG A 112 2.58 -2.02 6.70
CA ARG A 112 1.60 -1.44 7.63
C ARG A 112 1.98 -1.67 9.07
N PHE A 113 2.33 -2.91 9.43
CA PHE A 113 2.74 -3.24 10.78
C PHE A 113 3.95 -2.42 11.22
N LEU A 114 4.97 -2.29 10.36
CA LEU A 114 6.17 -1.51 10.69
C LEU A 114 5.90 -0.02 10.85
N ILE A 115 5.08 0.58 9.98
CA ILE A 115 4.82 2.02 10.00
C ILE A 115 3.87 2.39 11.15
N GLU A 116 3.01 1.47 11.61
CA GLU A 116 2.13 1.71 12.75
C GLU A 116 2.92 2.04 14.03
N PHE A 117 4.11 1.47 14.23
CA PHE A 117 4.97 1.81 15.38
C PHE A 117 5.53 3.25 15.36
N ILE A 118 5.42 3.94 14.23
CA ILE A 118 5.88 5.32 14.03
C ILE A 118 4.70 6.30 14.07
N LYS A 119 3.46 5.77 14.08
CA LYS A 119 2.25 6.58 14.06
C LYS A 119 1.81 6.95 15.47
N GLU A 120 1.30 8.17 15.60
CA GLU A 120 0.58 8.59 16.80
C GLU A 120 -0.65 7.68 16.96
N PRO A 121 -0.86 7.08 18.14
CA PRO A 121 -2.08 6.35 18.42
C PRO A 121 -3.27 7.31 18.31
N GLN A 122 -4.12 7.09 17.31
CA GLN A 122 -5.25 7.98 17.01
C GLN A 122 -6.39 7.88 18.03
N VAL A 123 -6.30 6.94 18.97
CA VAL A 123 -7.28 6.72 20.04
C VAL A 123 -6.51 6.36 21.30
N GLY A 124 -6.82 7.02 22.42
CA GLY A 124 -6.32 6.60 23.72
C GLY A 124 -6.83 5.20 24.05
N PHE A 125 -5.97 4.36 24.64
CA PHE A 125 -6.43 3.11 25.24
C PHE A 125 -7.43 3.46 26.35
N GLU A 126 -8.69 3.06 26.19
CA GLU A 126 -9.65 3.02 27.29
C GLU A 126 -9.21 2.00 28.35
#